data_AF-A0AAW1LW86-F1
#
_entry.id   AF-A0AAW1LW86-F1
#
_cell.length_a   1.000
_cell.length_b   1.000
_cell.length_c   1.000
_cell.angle_alpha   90.00
_cell.angle_beta   90.00
_cell.angle_gamma   90.00
#
_symmetry.space_group_name_H-M   'P 1'
#
loop_
_entity.id
_entity.type
_entity.pdbx_description
1 polymer ?
#
loop_
_entity_poly.entity_id
_entity_poly.type
_entity_poly.pdbx_seq_one_letter_code
_entity_poly.pdbx_strand_id
1 'polypeptide(L)'
;MITVLRNEFPDARLRDCFFHFTQCILRAINSKGLKQRYETDVEFALKLRMLPAVAFVPTESVVEVFETLCENEMFPPEAQEVVDYFEDT
;
A
#
# COMPACT_ATOMS: atom_id res chain seq x y z
N MET A 1 -11.41 -3.68 -19.71
CA MET A 1 -10.93 -2.36 -19.22
C MET A 1 -9.53 -2.05 -19.70
N ILE A 2 -8.52 -2.89 -19.42
CA ILE A 2 -7.12 -2.68 -19.88
C ILE A 2 -7.01 -2.54 -21.40
N THR A 3 -7.72 -3.37 -22.17
CA THR A 3 -7.68 -3.33 -23.65
C THR A 3 -8.25 -2.02 -24.23
N VAL A 4 -9.32 -1.49 -23.62
CA VAL A 4 -9.92 -0.22 -24.06
C VAL A 4 -8.98 0.94 -23.74
N LEU A 5 -8.37 0.95 -22.55
CA LEU A 5 -7.40 1.98 -22.17
C LEU A 5 -6.17 2.01 -23.07
N ARG A 6 -5.67 0.84 -23.50
CA ARG A 6 -4.56 0.76 -24.46
C ARG A 6 -4.92 1.27 -25.86
N ASN A 7 -6.19 1.12 -26.27
CA ASN A 7 -6.66 1.59 -27.57
C ASN A 7 -6.90 3.10 -27.58
N GLU A 8 -7.53 3.64 -26.53
CA GLU A 8 -7.84 5.07 -26.43
C GLU A 8 -6.62 5.92 -26.04
N PHE A 9 -5.67 5.33 -25.29
CA PHE A 9 -4.46 6.01 -24.81
C PHE A 9 -3.21 5.18 -25.12
N PRO A 10 -2.82 5.05 -26.40
CA PRO A 10 -1.72 4.18 -26.82
C PRO A 10 -0.36 4.60 -26.24
N ASP A 11 -0.18 5.88 -25.93
CA ASP A 11 1.06 6.42 -25.35
C ASP A 11 1.11 6.30 -23.82
N ALA A 12 0.00 5.94 -23.17
CA ALA A 12 -0.06 5.79 -21.72
C ALA A 12 0.66 4.51 -21.28
N ARG A 13 1.65 4.67 -20.40
CA ARG A 13 2.31 3.53 -19.73
C ARG A 13 1.46 3.02 -18.58
N LEU A 14 0.67 1.99 -18.83
CA LEU A 14 -0.03 1.22 -17.80
C LEU A 14 0.99 0.41 -17.00
N ARG A 15 1.26 0.81 -15.74
CA ARG A 15 2.24 0.12 -14.88
C ARG A 15 1.59 -0.89 -13.95
N ASP A 16 0.49 -0.53 -13.28
CA ASP A 16 -0.39 -1.44 -12.53
C ASP A 16 -1.66 -0.70 -12.10
N CYS A 17 -2.57 -1.38 -11.42
CA CYS A 17 -3.81 -0.78 -10.92
C CYS A 17 -3.71 -0.44 -9.41
N PHE A 18 -3.60 0.84 -9.08
CA PHE A 18 -3.57 1.33 -7.70
C PHE A 18 -4.74 0.84 -6.83
N PHE A 19 -5.92 0.69 -7.45
CA PHE A 19 -7.09 0.13 -6.78
C PHE A 19 -6.86 -1.33 -6.34
N HIS A 20 -6.34 -2.17 -7.22
CA HIS A 20 -6.04 -3.57 -6.88
C HIS A 20 -4.90 -3.67 -5.86
N PHE A 21 -3.88 -2.82 -5.98
CA PHE A 21 -2.80 -2.71 -4.99
C PHE A 21 -3.33 -2.39 -3.59
N THR A 22 -4.20 -1.38 -3.47
CA THR A 22 -4.85 -1.03 -2.20
C THR A 22 -5.72 -2.17 -1.68
N GLN A 23 -6.42 -2.89 -2.56
CA GLN A 23 -7.21 -4.06 -2.17
C GLN A 23 -6.35 -5.20 -1.60
N CYS A 24 -5.15 -5.45 -2.13
CA CYS A 24 -4.23 -6.45 -1.58
C CYS A 24 -3.85 -6.10 -0.14
N ILE A 25 -3.51 -4.84 0.12
CA ILE A 25 -3.17 -4.36 1.47
C ILE A 25 -4.37 -4.51 2.41
N LEU A 26 -5.58 -4.12 1.99
CA LEU A 26 -6.79 -4.30 2.80
C LEU A 26 -7.10 -5.77 3.09
N ARG A 27 -6.81 -6.69 2.14
CA ARG A 27 -6.94 -8.13 2.37
C ARG A 27 -5.91 -8.64 3.38
N ALA A 28 -4.66 -8.16 3.31
CA ALA A 28 -3.64 -8.46 4.30
C ALA A 28 -4.10 -8.02 5.69
N ILE A 29 -4.51 -6.75 5.85
CA ILE A 29 -5.07 -6.21 7.11
C ILE A 29 -6.20 -7.09 7.66
N ASN A 30 -7.15 -7.48 6.80
CA ASN A 30 -8.26 -8.33 7.20
C ASN A 30 -7.80 -9.74 7.61
N SER A 31 -6.87 -10.34 6.85
CA SER A 31 -6.33 -11.68 7.14
C SER A 31 -5.59 -11.75 8.48
N LYS A 32 -5.04 -10.62 8.94
CA LYS A 32 -4.36 -10.49 10.24
C LYS A 32 -5.30 -10.10 11.38
N GLY A 33 -6.62 -10.05 11.15
CA GLY A 33 -7.62 -9.72 12.17
C GLY A 33 -7.68 -8.23 12.53
N LEU A 34 -7.01 -7.36 11.78
CA LEU A 34 -6.89 -5.92 12.09
C LEU A 34 -8.03 -5.08 11.51
N LYS A 35 -8.99 -5.71 10.79
CA LYS A 35 -10.07 -5.01 10.11
C LYS A 35 -10.87 -4.09 11.04
N GLN A 36 -11.34 -4.60 12.18
CA GLN A 36 -12.17 -3.81 13.10
C GLN A 36 -11.43 -2.55 13.54
N ARG A 37 -10.16 -2.71 13.93
CA ARG A 37 -9.33 -1.59 14.36
C ARG A 37 -9.10 -0.58 13.25
N TYR A 38 -8.79 -1.05 12.04
CA TYR A 38 -8.66 -0.19 10.87
C TYR A 38 -9.93 0.62 10.57
N GLU A 39 -11.12 0.06 10.82
CA GLU A 39 -12.39 0.77 10.56
C GLU A 39 -12.77 1.74 11.69
N THR A 40 -12.33 1.50 12.93
CA THR A 40 -12.72 2.29 14.11
C THR A 40 -11.68 3.30 14.58
N ASP A 41 -10.41 3.12 14.23
CA ASP A 41 -9.29 3.97 14.65
C ASP A 41 -8.68 4.67 13.44
N VAL A 42 -8.95 5.98 13.34
CA VAL A 42 -8.52 6.81 12.21
C VAL A 42 -7.00 6.95 12.14
N GLU A 43 -6.32 7.02 13.29
CA GLU A 43 -4.86 7.15 13.35
C GLU A 43 -4.19 5.85 12.91
N PHE A 44 -4.69 4.71 13.40
CA PHE A 44 -4.25 3.40 12.92
C PHE A 44 -4.47 3.26 11.41
N ALA A 45 -5.65 3.63 10.92
CA ALA A 45 -5.95 3.59 9.49
C ALA A 45 -5.07 4.53 8.67
N LEU A 46 -4.72 5.70 9.20
CA LEU A 46 -3.84 6.66 8.54
C LEU A 46 -2.43 6.08 8.38
N LYS A 47 -1.88 5.48 9.45
CA LYS A 47 -0.57 4.82 9.44
C LYS A 47 -0.51 3.70 8.39
N LEU A 48 -1.49 2.80 8.35
CA LEU A 48 -1.50 1.73 7.35
C LEU A 48 -1.78 2.22 5.92
N ARG A 49 -2.42 3.38 5.75
CA ARG A 49 -2.57 4.03 4.44
C ARG A 49 -1.27 4.61 3.89
N MET A 50 -0.21 4.71 4.69
CA MET A 50 1.12 5.06 4.19
C MET A 50 1.71 3.96 3.30
N LEU A 51 1.37 2.68 3.53
CA LEU A 51 1.82 1.56 2.68
C LEU A 51 1.40 1.75 1.21
N PRO A 52 0.11 1.90 0.85
CA PRO A 52 -0.25 2.18 -0.54
C PRO A 52 0.27 3.53 -1.04
N ALA A 53 0.49 4.51 -0.17
CA ALA A 53 0.99 5.82 -0.56
C ALA A 53 2.42 5.78 -1.14
N VAL A 54 3.21 4.74 -0.81
CA VAL A 54 4.54 4.50 -1.39
C VAL A 54 4.50 4.40 -2.92
N ALA A 55 3.37 3.99 -3.53
CA ALA A 55 3.22 3.95 -4.99
C ALA A 55 3.31 5.32 -5.69
N PHE A 56 3.23 6.42 -4.93
CA PHE A 56 3.38 7.78 -5.46
C PHE A 56 4.80 8.35 -5.27
N VAL A 57 5.71 7.59 -4.65
CA VAL A 57 7.12 7.95 -4.52
C VAL A 57 7.83 7.67 -5.85
N PRO A 58 8.80 8.51 -6.28
CA PRO A 58 9.67 8.18 -7.41
C PRO A 58 10.31 6.81 -7.23
N THR A 59 10.39 6.01 -8.30
CA THR A 59 10.82 4.61 -8.22
C THR A 59 12.20 4.45 -7.56
N GLU A 60 13.10 5.38 -7.81
CA GLU A 60 14.45 5.47 -7.26
C GLU A 60 14.49 5.72 -5.73
N SER A 61 13.40 6.26 -5.15
CA SER A 61 13.30 6.63 -3.74
C SER A 61 12.33 5.74 -2.95
N VAL A 62 11.66 4.78 -3.60
CA VAL A 62 10.66 3.91 -2.97
C VAL A 62 11.24 3.17 -1.75
N VAL A 63 12.43 2.57 -1.91
CA VAL A 63 13.09 1.79 -0.85
C VAL A 63 13.46 2.70 0.33
N GLU A 64 14.14 3.82 0.05
CA GLU A 64 14.56 4.79 1.06
C GLU A 64 13.37 5.32 1.86
N VAL A 65 12.26 5.69 1.19
CA VAL A 65 11.07 6.20 1.88
C VAL A 65 10.41 5.12 2.72
N PHE A 66 10.32 3.88 2.22
CA PHE A 66 9.76 2.77 2.99
C PHE A 66 10.60 2.46 4.24
N GLU A 67 11.92 2.35 4.10
CA GLU A 67 12.86 2.18 5.21
C GLU A 67 12.72 3.32 6.23
N THR A 68 12.64 4.57 5.77
CA THR A 68 12.42 5.74 6.63
C THR A 68 11.11 5.63 7.42
N LEU A 69 10.02 5.09 6.84
CA LEU A 69 8.76 4.89 7.56
C LEU A 69 8.91 3.82 8.66
N CYS A 70 9.65 2.75 8.37
CA CYS A 70 9.93 1.67 9.32
C CYS A 70 10.82 2.16 10.47
N GLU A 71 11.94 2.83 10.16
CA GLU A 71 12.89 3.36 11.14
C GLU A 71 12.27 4.39 12.09
N ASN A 72 11.33 5.21 11.60
CA ASN A 72 10.63 6.18 12.42
C ASN A 72 9.44 5.60 13.20
N GLU A 73 9.26 4.27 13.21
CA GLU A 73 8.16 3.58 13.90
C GLU A 73 6.77 4.12 13.51
N MET A 74 6.60 4.46 12.22
CA MET A 74 5.33 4.99 11.71
C MET A 74 4.22 3.94 11.81
N PHE A 75 4.55 2.67 11.65
CA PHE A 75 3.61 1.56 11.75
C PHE A 75 3.46 1.06 13.19
N PRO A 76 2.23 0.78 13.65
CA PRO A 76 2.02 0.26 14.97
C PRO A 76 2.51 -1.21 15.07
N PRO A 77 3.06 -1.67 16.21
CA PRO A 77 3.67 -3.00 16.33
C PRO A 77 2.75 -4.17 15.95
N GLU A 78 1.46 -4.07 16.26
CA GLU A 78 0.44 -5.05 15.91
C GLU A 78 0.17 -5.17 14.40
N ALA A 79 0.63 -4.21 13.59
CA ALA A 79 0.52 -4.25 12.13
C ALA A 79 1.78 -4.80 11.44
N GLN A 80 2.78 -5.26 12.21
CA GLN A 80 4.06 -5.72 11.65
C GLN A 80 3.86 -6.79 10.57
N GLU A 81 2.99 -7.78 10.78
CA GLU A 81 2.74 -8.82 9.76
C GLU A 81 2.12 -8.29 8.46
N VAL A 82 1.54 -7.09 8.46
CA VAL A 82 1.04 -6.41 7.24
C VAL A 82 2.17 -5.64 6.56
N VAL A 83 3.08 -5.07 7.33
CA VAL A 83 4.30 -4.41 6.83
C VAL A 83 5.23 -5.45 6.20
N ASP A 84 5.44 -6.58 6.86
CA ASP A 84 6.24 -7.69 6.33
C ASP A 84 5.62 -8.23 5.02
N TYR A 85 4.29 -8.39 4.96
CA TYR A 85 3.60 -8.77 3.74
C TYR A 85 3.85 -7.78 2.58
N PHE A 86 3.94 -6.49 2.89
CA PHE A 86 4.22 -5.45 1.90
C PHE A 86 5.66 -5.49 1.41
N GLU A 87 6.63 -5.78 2.29
CA GLU A 87 8.05 -5.88 1.95
C GLU A 87 8.37 -7.15 1.14
N ASP A 88 7.72 -8.27 1.47
CA ASP A 88 7.98 -9.59 0.89
C ASP A 88 7.34 -9.82 -0.51
N THR A 89 6.51 -8.89 -1.00
CA THR A 89 5.76 -9.03 -2.28
C THR A 89 6.38 -8.20 -3.40
#